data_AF-A0A960QSU2-F1
#
_entry.id   AF-A0A960QSU2-F1
#
_cell.length_a   1.000
_cell.length_b   1.000
_cell.length_c   1.000
_cell.angle_alpha   90.00
_cell.angle_beta   90.00
_cell.angle_gamma   90.00
#
_symmetry.space_group_name_H-M   'P 1'
#
loop_
_entity.id
_entity.type
_entity.pdbx_description
1 polymer ?
#
loop_
_entity_poly.entity_id
_entity_poly.type
_entity_poly.pdbx_seq_one_letter_code
_entity_poly.pdbx_strand_id
1 'polypeptide(L)'
;MSVKNDFPSLASLAAQAFLANPQGALQSYRDSKYDSYTETVKHVTEFDVARMQSDLAKLDLPQNIFIYTSGSDGKLEKANRNESPVELLIICDAETKPEVTKRVEEFVAQDAIKIDHRVEWKDLSKETLVVCNITNVVCPSRFMHNLPLHGSEMQRGELTLKFVNELQSMTTSNRRKFIDKFIKVHTKQMNDVISGADTRDVNLSTGELSYSGMGRKATKYPLLRPVQYKLDLVLVDAIRTKKLQPEEYATLLLKMPRTVPEQIDYMAEKKLLPKLTPDDIRDLKAAYKLGLFYFQTAQHVISADKDSNPITFVVPDKAELSKAFADTQRILNKM
;
A
#
# COMPACT_ATOMS: atom_id res chain seq x y z
N MET A 1 -25.83 -31.70 15.87
CA MET A 1 -24.97 -30.79 16.66
C MET A 1 -23.70 -30.58 15.86
N SER A 2 -23.50 -29.37 15.33
CA SER A 2 -22.27 -29.01 14.62
C SER A 2 -21.19 -28.73 15.66
N VAL A 3 -20.11 -29.52 15.65
CA VAL A 3 -18.91 -29.26 16.42
C VAL A 3 -18.30 -27.99 15.81
N LYS A 4 -18.43 -26.85 16.51
CA LYS A 4 -17.64 -25.66 16.19
C LYS A 4 -16.18 -26.03 16.44
N ASN A 5 -15.41 -26.12 15.36
CA ASN A 5 -13.95 -26.17 15.45
C ASN A 5 -13.48 -24.80 15.96
N ASP A 6 -13.39 -24.64 17.28
CA ASP A 6 -12.83 -23.48 17.97
C ASP A 6 -11.28 -23.50 17.94
N PHE A 7 -10.70 -23.86 16.80
CA PHE A 7 -9.27 -23.67 16.60
C PHE A 7 -9.03 -22.20 16.25
N PRO A 8 -8.23 -21.46 17.04
CA PRO A 8 -7.83 -20.10 16.65
C PRO A 8 -7.17 -20.17 15.28
N SER A 9 -7.54 -19.26 14.39
CA SER A 9 -6.92 -19.19 13.07
C SER A 9 -5.40 -19.06 13.19
N LEU A 10 -4.64 -19.51 12.19
CA LEU A 10 -3.19 -19.31 12.16
C LEU A 10 -2.81 -17.84 12.36
N ALA A 11 -3.64 -16.93 11.87
CA ALA A 11 -3.50 -15.49 12.08
C ALA A 11 -3.69 -15.09 13.56
N SER A 12 -4.69 -15.66 14.26
CA SER A 12 -4.90 -15.47 15.70
C SER A 12 -3.76 -16.03 16.55
N LEU A 13 -3.18 -17.17 16.16
CA LEU A 13 -2.02 -17.76 16.84
C LEU A 13 -0.74 -16.93 16.64
N ALA A 14 -0.52 -16.39 15.45
CA ALA A 14 0.60 -15.49 15.17
C ALA A 14 0.52 -14.18 15.96
N ALA A 15 -0.69 -13.63 16.12
CA ALA A 15 -0.92 -12.43 16.92
C ALA A 15 -0.77 -12.67 18.42
N GLN A 16 -1.22 -13.82 18.92
CA GLN A 16 -1.00 -14.22 20.30
C GLN A 16 0.48 -14.49 20.59
N ALA A 17 1.20 -15.12 19.66
CA ALA A 17 2.66 -15.29 19.76
C ALA A 17 3.39 -13.93 19.77
N PHE A 18 2.92 -12.96 18.99
CA PHE A 18 3.42 -11.58 19.02
C PHE A 18 3.15 -10.89 20.36
N LEU A 19 1.92 -10.93 20.86
CA LEU A 19 1.55 -10.32 22.15
C LEU A 19 2.31 -10.97 23.31
N ALA A 20 2.69 -12.25 23.18
CA ALA A 20 3.49 -12.96 24.17
C ALA A 20 5.00 -12.62 24.13
N ASN A 21 5.56 -12.20 22.99
CA ASN A 21 6.96 -11.79 22.88
C ASN A 21 7.20 -10.68 21.82
N PRO A 22 6.81 -9.42 22.10
CA PRO A 22 6.95 -8.32 21.14
C PRO A 22 8.40 -8.02 20.74
N GLN A 23 9.36 -8.18 21.65
CA GLN A 23 10.78 -7.93 21.39
C GLN A 23 11.40 -9.00 20.47
N GLY A 24 11.09 -10.28 20.70
CA GLY A 24 11.54 -11.37 19.82
C GLY A 24 10.98 -11.22 18.40
N ALA A 25 9.70 -10.87 18.29
CA ALA A 25 9.06 -10.62 17.00
C ALA A 25 9.67 -9.42 16.25
N LEU A 26 9.97 -8.32 16.97
CA LEU A 26 10.63 -7.14 16.40
C LEU A 26 12.07 -7.44 15.94
N GLN A 27 12.82 -8.24 16.71
CA GLN A 27 14.19 -8.60 16.33
C GLN A 27 14.22 -9.53 15.09
N SER A 28 13.36 -10.55 15.05
CA SER A 28 13.18 -11.37 13.84
C SER A 28 12.78 -10.54 12.63
N TYR A 29 11.96 -9.49 12.83
CA TYR A 29 11.58 -8.57 11.78
C TYR A 29 12.75 -7.75 11.23
N ARG A 30 13.61 -7.23 12.11
CA ARG A 30 14.82 -6.48 11.72
C ARG A 30 15.80 -7.35 10.94
N ASP A 31 15.99 -8.60 11.34
CA ASP A 31 16.98 -9.52 10.78
C ASP A 31 16.49 -10.21 9.48
N SER A 32 15.19 -10.17 9.21
CA SER A 32 14.60 -10.73 8.00
C SER A 32 14.94 -9.92 6.74
N LYS A 33 15.29 -10.63 5.65
CA LYS A 33 15.06 -10.08 4.30
C LYS A 33 13.55 -9.84 4.20
N TYR A 34 13.13 -8.73 3.61
CA TYR A 34 11.72 -8.34 3.59
C TYR A 34 10.83 -9.54 3.20
N ASP A 35 11.19 -10.28 2.15
CA ASP A 35 10.58 -11.53 1.69
C ASP A 35 10.29 -12.61 2.77
N SER A 36 11.21 -12.93 3.66
CA SER A 36 11.01 -14.04 4.61
C SER A 36 10.01 -13.70 5.73
N TYR A 37 9.89 -12.42 6.07
CA TYR A 37 8.79 -11.95 6.90
C TYR A 37 7.52 -11.67 6.08
N THR A 38 7.64 -11.26 4.81
CA THR A 38 6.50 -11.21 3.88
C THR A 38 5.85 -12.57 3.77
N GLU A 39 6.55 -13.70 3.85
CA GLU A 39 5.93 -15.03 3.92
C GLU A 39 5.12 -15.22 5.21
N THR A 40 5.70 -14.86 6.36
CA THR A 40 4.99 -14.91 7.67
C THR A 40 3.78 -13.99 7.70
N VAL A 41 3.87 -12.78 7.15
CA VAL A 41 2.78 -11.80 7.04
C VAL A 41 1.81 -12.14 5.93
N LYS A 42 2.24 -12.77 4.84
CA LYS A 42 1.39 -13.28 3.76
C LYS A 42 0.49 -14.40 4.28
N HIS A 43 0.97 -15.19 5.25
CA HIS A 43 0.12 -16.11 6.02
C HIS A 43 -0.87 -15.41 6.97
N VAL A 44 -0.66 -14.11 7.27
CA VAL A 44 -1.54 -13.27 8.10
C VAL A 44 -2.50 -12.43 7.24
N THR A 45 -2.13 -12.09 6.00
CA THR A 45 -3.05 -11.50 5.02
C THR A 45 -3.98 -12.59 4.48
N GLU A 46 -5.26 -12.51 4.82
CA GLU A 46 -6.29 -13.44 4.34
C GLU A 46 -6.57 -13.33 2.82
N PHE A 47 -5.85 -12.47 2.10
CA PHE A 47 -5.99 -12.34 0.66
C PHE A 47 -5.10 -13.33 -0.08
N ASP A 48 -5.68 -14.47 -0.45
CA ASP A 48 -5.02 -15.49 -1.25
C ASP A 48 -4.97 -15.08 -2.74
N VAL A 49 -3.81 -14.58 -3.16
CA VAL A 49 -3.56 -14.15 -4.54
C VAL A 49 -3.68 -15.30 -5.52
N ALA A 50 -3.16 -16.48 -5.17
CA ALA A 50 -3.11 -17.63 -6.06
C ALA A 50 -4.52 -18.18 -6.28
N ARG A 51 -5.31 -18.26 -5.20
CA ARG A 51 -6.73 -18.57 -5.29
C ARG A 51 -7.47 -17.53 -6.14
N MET A 52 -7.29 -16.23 -5.90
CA MET A 52 -7.96 -15.19 -6.69
C MET A 52 -7.59 -15.26 -8.18
N GLN A 53 -6.33 -15.50 -8.52
CA GLN A 53 -5.90 -15.71 -9.91
C GLN A 53 -6.53 -16.95 -10.53
N SER A 54 -6.58 -18.06 -9.77
CA SER A 54 -7.24 -19.29 -10.21
C SER A 54 -8.75 -19.09 -10.41
N ASP A 55 -9.40 -18.36 -9.52
CA ASP A 55 -10.82 -18.09 -9.57
C ASP A 55 -11.17 -17.17 -10.74
N LEU A 56 -10.39 -16.10 -10.97
CA LEU A 56 -10.54 -15.24 -12.16
C LEU A 56 -10.29 -15.99 -13.47
N ALA A 57 -9.37 -16.96 -13.49
CA ALA A 57 -9.12 -17.79 -14.66
C ALA A 57 -10.33 -18.69 -15.02
N LYS A 58 -11.19 -19.04 -14.06
CA LYS A 58 -12.42 -19.84 -14.32
C LYS A 58 -13.53 -19.02 -14.99
N LEU A 59 -13.47 -17.70 -14.92
CA LEU A 59 -14.50 -16.81 -15.47
C LEU A 59 -14.44 -16.66 -17.00
N ASP A 60 -13.43 -17.26 -17.65
CA ASP A 60 -13.26 -17.21 -19.11
C ASP A 60 -13.31 -15.77 -19.66
N LEU A 61 -12.70 -14.85 -18.92
CA LEU A 61 -12.71 -13.43 -19.25
C LEU A 61 -12.06 -13.18 -20.63
N PRO A 62 -12.65 -12.29 -21.45
CA PRO A 62 -12.02 -11.81 -22.67
C PRO A 62 -10.55 -11.38 -22.51
N GLN A 63 -9.71 -11.74 -23.46
CA GLN A 63 -8.25 -11.48 -23.43
C GLN A 63 -7.89 -9.99 -23.42
N ASN A 64 -8.80 -9.10 -23.79
CA ASN A 64 -8.65 -7.64 -23.77
C ASN A 64 -8.86 -7.02 -22.38
N ILE A 65 -9.09 -7.82 -21.34
CA ILE A 65 -9.32 -7.35 -19.97
C ILE A 65 -8.04 -7.42 -19.16
N PHE A 66 -7.75 -6.35 -18.43
CA PHE A 66 -6.67 -6.34 -17.44
C PHE A 66 -7.25 -6.15 -16.04
N ILE A 67 -6.92 -7.06 -15.13
CA ILE A 67 -7.36 -7.01 -13.73
C ILE A 67 -6.14 -6.94 -12.83
N TYR A 68 -6.14 -6.01 -11.88
CA TYR A 68 -5.11 -5.91 -10.86
C TYR A 68 -5.68 -5.48 -9.52
N THR A 69 -4.97 -5.78 -8.43
CA THR A 69 -5.31 -5.23 -7.12
C THR A 69 -4.69 -3.87 -6.90
N SER A 70 -5.41 -2.92 -6.30
CA SER A 70 -4.77 -1.76 -5.66
C SER A 70 -4.30 -2.12 -4.25
N GLY A 71 -3.20 -1.51 -3.84
CA GLY A 71 -2.71 -1.60 -2.47
C GLY A 71 -1.29 -1.09 -2.38
N SER A 72 -1.01 -0.25 -1.38
CA SER A 72 0.36 0.05 -0.98
C SER A 72 1.05 -1.25 -0.51
N ASP A 73 2.33 -1.39 -0.85
CA ASP A 73 3.20 -2.45 -0.32
C ASP A 73 2.76 -3.88 -0.63
N GLY A 74 2.43 -4.15 -1.89
CA GLY A 74 2.19 -5.53 -2.34
C GLY A 74 1.08 -6.26 -1.58
N LYS A 75 0.08 -5.52 -1.07
CA LYS A 75 -1.11 -5.96 -0.28
C LYS A 75 -0.93 -5.89 1.24
N LEU A 76 0.26 -5.55 1.74
CA LEU A 76 0.49 -5.56 3.19
C LEU A 76 -0.34 -4.52 3.96
N GLU A 77 -0.75 -3.43 3.33
CA GLU A 77 -1.68 -2.48 3.93
C GLU A 77 -3.18 -2.82 3.74
N LYS A 78 -3.49 -3.88 2.99
CA LYS A 78 -4.85 -4.26 2.63
C LYS A 78 -5.16 -5.66 3.17
N ALA A 79 -6.22 -5.77 3.95
CA ALA A 79 -6.75 -7.05 4.41
C ALA A 79 -8.09 -7.31 3.72
N ASN A 80 -8.54 -8.56 3.63
CA ASN A 80 -9.87 -8.88 3.11
C ASN A 80 -10.99 -8.52 4.11
N ARG A 81 -10.92 -7.32 4.72
CA ARG A 81 -11.70 -6.91 5.89
C ARG A 81 -12.19 -5.47 5.72
N ASN A 82 -13.30 -5.15 6.39
CA ASN A 82 -14.08 -3.91 6.22
C ASN A 82 -13.28 -2.59 6.29
N GLU A 83 -12.18 -2.53 7.05
CA GLU A 83 -11.42 -1.29 7.27
C GLU A 83 -10.29 -1.02 6.28
N SER A 84 -9.89 -2.03 5.49
CA SER A 84 -8.84 -1.89 4.49
C SER A 84 -8.99 -2.93 3.37
N PRO A 85 -10.16 -2.97 2.70
CA PRO A 85 -10.46 -4.00 1.71
C PRO A 85 -9.46 -3.96 0.55
N VAL A 86 -9.15 -5.15 0.02
CA VAL A 86 -8.44 -5.28 -1.25
C VAL A 86 -9.37 -4.81 -2.37
N GLU A 87 -8.92 -3.83 -3.13
CA GLU A 87 -9.68 -3.29 -4.26
C GLU A 87 -9.22 -4.01 -5.53
N LEU A 88 -10.17 -4.52 -6.31
CA LEU A 88 -9.92 -5.03 -7.66
C LEU A 88 -10.22 -3.92 -8.66
N LEU A 89 -9.26 -3.63 -9.55
CA LEU A 89 -9.44 -2.73 -10.67
C LEU A 89 -9.51 -3.56 -11.94
N ILE A 90 -10.57 -3.32 -12.70
CA ILE A 90 -10.85 -3.99 -13.97
C ILE A 90 -10.77 -2.93 -15.05
N ILE A 91 -9.90 -3.16 -16.02
CA ILE A 91 -9.73 -2.32 -17.20
C ILE A 91 -10.22 -3.12 -18.39
N CYS A 92 -11.22 -2.60 -19.09
CA CYS A 92 -11.76 -3.13 -20.33
C CYS A 92 -12.22 -1.97 -21.22
N ASP A 93 -12.44 -2.25 -22.51
CA ASP A 93 -13.10 -1.31 -23.40
C ASP A 93 -14.62 -1.21 -23.12
N ALA A 94 -15.26 -0.21 -23.73
CA ALA A 94 -16.68 0.07 -23.54
C ALA A 94 -17.60 -1.02 -24.11
N GLU A 95 -17.17 -1.69 -25.18
CA GLU A 95 -17.93 -2.73 -25.87
C GLU A 95 -17.96 -4.03 -25.06
N THR A 96 -16.85 -4.36 -24.41
CA THR A 96 -16.69 -5.57 -23.59
C THR A 96 -17.29 -5.41 -22.20
N LYS A 97 -17.39 -4.16 -21.69
CA LYS A 97 -17.88 -3.85 -20.34
C LYS A 97 -19.17 -4.59 -19.92
N PRO A 98 -20.24 -4.67 -20.73
CA PRO A 98 -21.47 -5.38 -20.33
C PRO A 98 -21.23 -6.86 -20.04
N GLU A 99 -20.41 -7.52 -20.86
CA GLU A 99 -20.06 -8.94 -20.67
C GLU A 99 -19.19 -9.14 -19.42
N VAL A 100 -18.17 -8.29 -19.23
CA VAL A 100 -17.32 -8.34 -18.03
C VAL A 100 -18.14 -8.14 -16.77
N THR A 101 -19.06 -7.18 -16.79
CA THR A 101 -19.94 -6.87 -15.66
C THR A 101 -20.74 -8.10 -15.25
N LYS A 102 -21.39 -8.75 -16.21
CA LYS A 102 -22.17 -9.96 -15.97
C LYS A 102 -21.30 -11.08 -15.35
N ARG A 103 -20.13 -11.37 -15.94
CA ARG A 103 -19.23 -12.45 -15.46
C ARG A 103 -18.67 -12.15 -14.06
N VAL A 104 -18.36 -10.89 -13.75
CA VAL A 104 -17.89 -10.47 -12.43
C VAL A 104 -19.02 -10.52 -11.39
N GLU A 105 -20.24 -10.13 -11.75
CA GLU A 105 -21.40 -10.25 -10.86
C GLU A 105 -21.74 -11.72 -10.57
N GLU A 106 -21.66 -12.59 -11.58
CA GLU A 106 -21.79 -14.04 -11.40
C GLU A 106 -20.69 -14.59 -10.49
N PHE A 107 -19.43 -14.17 -10.68
CA PHE A 107 -18.32 -14.53 -9.81
C PHE A 107 -18.56 -14.15 -8.35
N VAL A 108 -18.95 -12.89 -8.13
CA VAL A 108 -19.25 -12.36 -6.79
C VAL A 108 -20.42 -13.08 -6.14
N ALA A 109 -21.37 -13.60 -6.93
CA ALA A 109 -22.50 -14.38 -6.45
C ALA A 109 -22.18 -15.87 -6.18
N GLN A 110 -21.14 -16.43 -6.82
CA GLN A 110 -20.89 -17.88 -6.85
C GLN A 110 -19.97 -18.44 -5.75
N ASP A 111 -19.12 -17.67 -5.05
CA ASP A 111 -18.20 -18.27 -4.07
C ASP A 111 -17.79 -17.43 -2.84
N ALA A 112 -17.32 -18.18 -1.83
CA ALA A 112 -17.21 -17.98 -0.37
C ALA A 112 -16.42 -16.79 0.21
N ILE A 113 -16.03 -15.80 -0.60
CA ILE A 113 -15.32 -14.62 -0.13
C ILE A 113 -16.32 -13.47 -0.04
N LYS A 114 -16.59 -12.97 1.18
CA LYS A 114 -17.41 -11.75 1.39
C LYS A 114 -16.66 -10.52 0.84
N ILE A 115 -16.62 -10.37 -0.47
CA ILE A 115 -16.21 -9.13 -1.13
C ILE A 115 -17.33 -8.13 -0.85
N ASP A 116 -17.04 -7.03 -0.15
CA ASP A 116 -18.04 -5.98 0.07
C ASP A 116 -18.51 -5.43 -1.28
N HIS A 117 -19.80 -5.60 -1.57
CA HIS A 117 -20.37 -5.55 -2.92
C HIS A 117 -20.66 -4.11 -3.37
N ARG A 118 -19.62 -3.34 -3.71
CA ARG A 118 -19.78 -2.10 -4.48
C ARG A 118 -18.83 -2.11 -5.67
N VAL A 119 -19.24 -2.81 -6.73
CA VAL A 119 -18.55 -2.71 -8.02
C VAL A 119 -18.74 -1.29 -8.55
N GLU A 120 -17.66 -0.51 -8.60
CA GLU A 120 -17.66 0.84 -9.16
C GLU A 120 -17.07 0.77 -10.58
N TRP A 121 -17.91 1.04 -11.59
CA TRP A 121 -17.46 1.10 -12.99
C TRP A 121 -17.11 2.54 -13.39
N LYS A 122 -15.91 2.71 -13.95
CA LYS A 122 -15.40 3.99 -14.46
C LYS A 122 -15.18 3.91 -15.98
N ASP A 123 -15.50 4.98 -16.70
CA ASP A 123 -15.44 5.03 -18.18
C ASP A 123 -14.11 5.66 -18.64
N LEU A 124 -13.12 4.82 -18.96
CA LEU A 124 -11.77 5.23 -19.37
C LEU A 124 -11.70 5.99 -20.71
N SER A 125 -12.79 6.10 -21.47
CA SER A 125 -12.85 6.86 -22.73
C SER A 125 -13.23 8.34 -22.49
N LYS A 126 -14.00 8.60 -21.44
CA LYS A 126 -14.37 9.94 -20.96
C LYS A 126 -13.42 10.43 -19.86
N GLU A 127 -12.72 9.50 -19.26
CA GLU A 127 -11.66 9.73 -18.31
C GLU A 127 -10.32 9.76 -19.07
N THR A 128 -9.61 10.87 -19.02
CA THR A 128 -8.14 10.78 -19.13
C THR A 128 -7.68 9.76 -18.07
N LEU A 129 -6.62 8.95 -18.25
CA LEU A 129 -6.18 8.02 -17.16
C LEU A 129 -5.82 8.78 -15.85
N VAL A 130 -5.88 10.11 -15.87
CA VAL A 130 -6.22 11.08 -14.81
C VAL A 130 -7.30 10.62 -13.80
N VAL A 131 -8.17 9.65 -14.09
CA VAL A 131 -9.15 9.16 -13.10
C VAL A 131 -8.61 7.95 -12.32
N CYS A 132 -7.52 8.22 -11.61
CA CYS A 132 -7.38 7.68 -10.26
C CYS A 132 -8.25 8.54 -9.33
N ASN A 133 -9.57 8.32 -9.38
CA ASN A 133 -10.51 9.14 -8.62
C ASN A 133 -10.22 9.02 -7.11
N ILE A 134 -9.82 10.14 -6.53
CA ILE A 134 -10.51 10.63 -5.33
C ILE A 134 -11.07 12.04 -5.61
N THR A 135 -10.40 12.88 -6.41
CA THR A 135 -10.89 14.21 -6.90
C THR A 135 -9.87 14.84 -7.90
N ASN A 136 -9.83 14.45 -9.19
CA ASN A 136 -9.01 15.12 -10.24
C ASN A 136 -7.46 15.16 -10.04
N VAL A 137 -6.84 14.18 -9.38
CA VAL A 137 -5.36 14.14 -9.21
C VAL A 137 -4.83 12.71 -9.37
N VAL A 138 -3.87 12.52 -10.27
CA VAL A 138 -3.13 11.26 -10.48
C VAL A 138 -2.44 10.85 -9.18
N CYS A 139 -2.66 9.61 -8.74
CA CYS A 139 -1.96 9.01 -7.59
C CYS A 139 -1.03 7.88 -8.11
N PRO A 140 0.26 8.18 -8.36
CA PRO A 140 1.20 7.26 -8.99
C PRO A 140 1.34 5.91 -8.29
N SER A 141 1.24 5.88 -6.96
CA SER A 141 1.24 4.66 -6.15
C SER A 141 0.25 3.60 -6.64
N ARG A 142 -0.93 3.98 -7.16
CA ARG A 142 -1.88 2.99 -7.69
C ARG A 142 -1.36 2.21 -8.89
N PHE A 143 -0.49 2.81 -9.70
CA PHE A 143 0.16 2.15 -10.83
C PHE A 143 1.43 1.41 -10.39
N MET A 144 2.21 2.01 -9.49
CA MET A 144 3.51 1.47 -9.06
C MET A 144 3.40 0.26 -8.13
N HIS A 145 2.29 0.14 -7.41
CA HIS A 145 2.04 -0.98 -6.51
C HIS A 145 0.97 -1.95 -7.04
N ASN A 146 0.65 -1.89 -8.34
CA ASN A 146 -0.33 -2.82 -8.90
C ASN A 146 0.19 -4.27 -8.86
N LEU A 147 -0.71 -5.19 -8.55
CA LEU A 147 -0.45 -6.62 -8.64
C LEU A 147 -1.41 -7.22 -9.66
N PRO A 148 -0.92 -7.58 -10.87
CA PRO A 148 -1.75 -8.13 -11.91
C PRO A 148 -2.32 -9.49 -11.48
N LEU A 149 -3.62 -9.64 -11.69
CA LEU A 149 -4.37 -10.88 -11.45
C LEU A 149 -4.79 -11.55 -12.76
N HIS A 150 -5.05 -10.77 -13.81
CA HIS A 150 -5.48 -11.26 -15.12
C HIS A 150 -5.06 -10.26 -16.22
N GLY A 151 -4.90 -10.74 -17.45
CA GLY A 151 -4.54 -9.96 -18.63
C GLY A 151 -3.08 -10.14 -19.07
N SER A 152 -2.77 -9.71 -20.29
CA SER A 152 -1.45 -9.91 -20.91
C SER A 152 -0.39 -8.92 -20.41
N GLU A 153 0.89 -9.33 -20.42
CA GLU A 153 2.01 -8.41 -20.13
C GLU A 153 2.10 -7.25 -21.12
N MET A 154 1.70 -7.49 -22.37
CA MET A 154 1.67 -6.48 -23.43
C MET A 154 0.71 -5.33 -23.09
N GLN A 155 -0.53 -5.64 -22.70
CA GLN A 155 -1.50 -4.63 -22.27
C GLN A 155 -1.03 -3.85 -21.04
N ARG A 156 -0.39 -4.54 -20.08
CA ARG A 156 0.22 -3.87 -18.93
C ARG A 156 1.29 -2.88 -19.37
N GLY A 157 2.10 -3.25 -20.36
CA GLY A 157 3.08 -2.37 -20.99
C GLY A 157 2.45 -1.14 -21.64
N GLU A 158 1.41 -1.33 -22.44
CA GLU A 158 0.66 -0.25 -23.11
C GLU A 158 0.04 0.73 -22.11
N LEU A 159 -0.60 0.21 -21.06
CA LEU A 159 -1.19 1.03 -19.99
C LEU A 159 -0.12 1.82 -19.22
N THR A 160 1.02 1.19 -18.93
CA THR A 160 2.13 1.86 -18.24
C THR A 160 2.73 2.96 -19.11
N LEU A 161 2.89 2.71 -20.41
CA LEU A 161 3.36 3.72 -21.37
C LEU A 161 2.37 4.89 -21.48
N LYS A 162 1.07 4.60 -21.58
CA LYS A 162 0.03 5.65 -21.59
C LYS A 162 0.08 6.48 -20.31
N PHE A 163 0.23 5.85 -19.15
CA PHE A 163 0.41 6.54 -17.87
C PHE A 163 1.64 7.46 -17.84
N VAL A 164 2.79 7.00 -18.34
CA VAL A 164 4.01 7.82 -18.44
C VAL A 164 3.78 9.04 -19.33
N ASN A 165 3.16 8.85 -20.50
CA ASN A 165 2.86 9.95 -21.43
C ASN A 165 1.91 10.99 -20.81
N GLU A 166 0.93 10.54 -20.02
CA GLU A 166 0.05 11.43 -19.27
C GLU A 166 0.79 12.19 -18.16
N LEU A 167 1.68 11.53 -17.41
CA LEU A 167 2.50 12.21 -16.42
C LEU A 167 3.41 13.26 -17.06
N GLN A 168 3.98 12.98 -18.23
CA GLN A 168 4.81 13.94 -18.96
C GLN A 168 4.04 15.17 -19.45
N SER A 169 2.73 15.06 -19.67
CA SER A 169 1.84 16.16 -20.03
C SER A 169 1.16 16.81 -18.82
N MET A 170 1.46 16.36 -17.59
CA MET A 170 0.87 16.90 -16.36
C MET A 170 1.26 18.37 -16.12
N THR A 171 0.23 19.21 -15.96
CA THR A 171 0.39 20.63 -15.63
C THR A 171 0.91 20.85 -14.20
N THR A 172 1.55 22.01 -13.98
CA THR A 172 2.04 22.44 -12.66
C THR A 172 0.91 22.53 -11.62
N SER A 173 -0.32 22.87 -12.05
CA SER A 173 -1.49 22.95 -11.17
C SER A 173 -1.87 21.58 -10.59
N ASN A 174 -1.91 20.54 -11.42
CA ASN A 174 -2.25 19.19 -10.98
C ASN A 174 -1.18 18.61 -10.04
N ARG A 175 0.10 18.87 -10.33
CA ARG A 175 1.20 18.53 -9.42
C ARG A 175 1.04 19.21 -8.06
N ARG A 176 0.70 20.50 -8.02
CA ARG A 176 0.49 21.23 -6.76
C ARG A 176 -0.65 20.61 -5.94
N LYS A 177 -1.77 20.27 -6.59
CA LYS A 177 -2.89 19.58 -5.93
C LYS A 177 -2.47 18.23 -5.34
N PHE A 178 -1.62 17.46 -6.03
CA PHE A 178 -1.06 16.22 -5.48
C PHE A 178 -0.27 16.46 -4.18
N ILE A 179 0.65 17.42 -4.22
CA ILE A 179 1.47 17.80 -3.06
C ILE A 179 0.57 18.25 -1.90
N ASP A 180 -0.39 19.13 -2.16
CA ASP A 180 -1.24 19.69 -1.13
C ASP A 180 -2.14 18.63 -0.48
N LYS A 181 -2.68 17.70 -1.28
CA LYS A 181 -3.63 16.70 -0.81
C LYS A 181 -2.96 15.50 -0.13
N PHE A 182 -1.87 14.99 -0.70
CA PHE A 182 -1.28 13.72 -0.25
C PHE A 182 0.00 13.93 0.55
N ILE A 183 0.81 14.94 0.24
CA ILE A 183 2.10 15.09 0.92
C ILE A 183 1.95 15.98 2.14
N LYS A 184 1.48 17.22 1.94
CA LYS A 184 1.42 18.22 3.03
C LYS A 184 0.55 17.77 4.21
N VAL A 185 -0.56 17.11 3.94
CA VAL A 185 -1.46 16.61 5.00
C VAL A 185 -0.75 15.60 5.89
N HIS A 186 -0.08 14.60 5.28
CA HIS A 186 0.54 13.52 6.04
C HIS A 186 1.90 13.90 6.63
N THR A 187 2.67 14.77 5.97
CA THR A 187 3.89 15.34 6.57
C THR A 187 3.56 16.28 7.72
N LYS A 188 2.46 17.05 7.64
CA LYS A 188 1.98 17.83 8.80
C LYS A 188 1.68 16.92 9.98
N GLN A 189 0.93 15.84 9.77
CA GLN A 189 0.61 14.91 10.86
C GLN A 189 1.86 14.31 11.50
N MET A 190 2.87 13.93 10.70
CA MET A 190 4.17 13.49 11.22
C MET A 190 4.85 14.58 12.05
N ASN A 191 4.85 15.84 11.59
CA ASN A 191 5.43 16.97 12.31
C ASN A 191 4.69 17.27 13.63
N ASP A 192 3.37 17.17 13.63
CA ASP A 192 2.53 17.38 14.81
C ASP A 192 2.82 16.29 15.88
N VAL A 193 3.07 15.04 15.46
CA VAL A 193 3.55 13.98 16.37
C VAL A 193 4.95 14.28 16.91
N ILE A 194 5.90 14.65 16.06
CA ILE A 194 7.29 14.95 16.45
C ILE A 194 7.36 16.11 17.46
N SER A 195 6.54 17.14 17.25
CA SER A 195 6.47 18.31 18.14
C SER A 195 5.64 18.07 19.41
N GLY A 196 4.94 16.94 19.52
CA GLY A 196 4.00 16.66 20.61
C GLY A 196 2.67 17.43 20.53
N ALA A 197 2.38 18.08 19.40
CA ALA A 197 1.13 18.79 19.16
C ALA A 197 -0.07 17.84 18.91
N ASP A 198 0.19 16.63 18.40
CA ASP A 198 -0.80 15.54 18.32
C ASP A 198 -0.23 14.27 18.94
N THR A 199 -0.69 13.92 20.13
CA THR A 199 -0.29 12.71 20.87
C THR A 199 -1.38 11.65 20.92
N ARG A 200 -2.50 11.85 20.19
CA ARG A 200 -3.69 11.00 20.32
C ARG A 200 -3.45 9.58 19.83
N ASP A 201 -2.79 9.47 18.68
CA ASP A 201 -2.53 8.18 18.04
C ASP A 201 -1.08 7.71 18.27
N VAL A 202 -0.15 8.65 18.46
CA VAL A 202 1.27 8.36 18.72
C VAL A 202 1.79 9.30 19.79
N ASN A 203 2.23 8.76 20.93
CA ASN A 203 2.91 9.54 21.95
C ASN A 203 4.38 9.09 22.05
N LEU A 204 5.28 9.87 21.47
CA LEU A 204 6.71 9.54 21.44
C LEU A 204 7.36 9.53 22.83
N SER A 205 6.83 10.30 23.79
CA SER A 205 7.39 10.39 25.14
C SER A 205 7.14 9.13 25.98
N THR A 206 5.97 8.50 25.78
CA THR A 206 5.55 7.26 26.45
C THR A 206 5.81 6.02 25.59
N GLY A 207 5.99 6.19 24.28
CA GLY A 207 6.10 5.08 23.33
C GLY A 207 4.75 4.46 22.96
N GLU A 208 3.63 5.14 23.24
CA GLU A 208 2.29 4.61 23.00
C GLU A 208 1.86 4.80 21.53
N LEU A 209 1.28 3.75 20.95
CA LEU A 209 0.66 3.72 19.63
C LEU A 209 -0.79 3.26 19.75
N SER A 210 -1.73 4.17 19.52
CA SER A 210 -3.17 3.93 19.66
C SER A 210 -3.83 3.74 18.30
N TYR A 211 -4.51 2.60 18.12
CA TYR A 211 -5.21 2.23 16.90
C TYR A 211 -6.70 2.09 17.18
N SER A 212 -7.52 2.64 16.28
CA SER A 212 -8.97 2.47 16.30
C SER A 212 -9.45 1.91 14.97
N GLY A 213 -10.40 0.99 15.03
CA GLY A 213 -11.00 0.41 13.82
C GLY A 213 -11.75 1.43 12.96
N MET A 214 -12.25 2.52 13.58
CA MET A 214 -13.04 3.56 12.92
C MET A 214 -12.23 4.66 12.21
N GLY A 215 -10.95 4.42 11.87
CA GLY A 215 -10.22 5.23 10.88
C GLY A 215 -8.97 5.96 11.35
N ARG A 216 -8.57 5.84 12.63
CA ARG A 216 -7.26 6.36 13.10
C ARG A 216 -6.25 5.24 13.24
N LYS A 217 -5.14 5.37 12.50
CA LYS A 217 -4.11 4.35 12.33
C LYS A 217 -2.74 4.96 12.65
N ALA A 218 -2.23 4.69 13.86
CA ALA A 218 -1.10 5.38 14.50
C ALA A 218 0.13 5.57 13.61
N THR A 219 0.62 4.53 12.94
CA THR A 219 1.83 4.62 12.11
C THR A 219 1.52 4.78 10.61
N LYS A 220 0.29 4.47 10.17
CA LYS A 220 -0.09 4.54 8.76
C LYS A 220 0.11 5.95 8.19
N TYR A 221 -0.42 6.95 8.88
CA TYR A 221 -0.42 8.31 8.38
C TYR A 221 0.87 9.10 8.64
N PRO A 222 1.61 8.89 9.74
CA PRO A 222 2.84 9.63 9.97
C PRO A 222 4.15 8.90 9.59
N LEU A 223 4.16 7.57 9.39
CA LEU A 223 5.36 6.83 8.96
C LEU A 223 5.24 6.18 7.57
N LEU A 224 4.06 5.64 7.20
CA LEU A 224 3.92 4.92 5.92
C LEU A 224 3.59 5.85 4.75
N ARG A 225 2.47 6.58 4.88
CA ARG A 225 1.95 7.45 3.80
C ARG A 225 2.92 8.57 3.38
N PRO A 226 3.64 9.25 4.29
CA PRO A 226 4.59 10.28 3.89
C PRO A 226 5.70 9.72 3.01
N VAL A 227 6.21 8.52 3.33
CA VAL A 227 7.27 7.85 2.56
C VAL A 227 6.76 7.45 1.18
N GLN A 228 5.62 6.74 1.11
CA GLN A 228 4.98 6.32 -0.14
C GLN A 228 4.75 7.51 -1.08
N TYR A 229 4.06 8.56 -0.59
CA TYR A 229 3.72 9.69 -1.44
C TYR A 229 4.91 10.56 -1.83
N LYS A 230 5.99 10.52 -1.04
CA LYS A 230 7.23 11.19 -1.41
C LYS A 230 7.98 10.43 -2.50
N LEU A 231 8.00 9.10 -2.47
CA LEU A 231 8.53 8.26 -3.56
C LEU A 231 7.72 8.48 -4.85
N ASP A 232 6.39 8.50 -4.76
CA ASP A 232 5.49 8.86 -5.87
C ASP A 232 5.88 10.22 -6.48
N LEU A 233 6.10 11.24 -5.64
CA LEU A 233 6.47 12.57 -6.10
C LEU A 233 7.82 12.58 -6.83
N VAL A 234 8.82 11.89 -6.30
CA VAL A 234 10.15 11.80 -6.93
C VAL A 234 10.02 11.20 -8.33
N LEU A 235 9.22 10.14 -8.50
CA LEU A 235 9.00 9.52 -9.80
C LEU A 235 8.22 10.44 -10.75
N VAL A 236 7.17 11.10 -10.26
CA VAL A 236 6.43 12.10 -11.05
C VAL A 236 7.35 13.21 -11.53
N ASP A 237 8.20 13.74 -10.64
CA ASP A 237 9.14 14.80 -10.99
C ASP A 237 10.18 14.32 -11.99
N ALA A 238 10.74 13.12 -11.81
CA ALA A 238 11.63 12.52 -12.78
C ALA A 238 10.99 12.43 -14.17
N ILE A 239 9.80 11.83 -14.27
CA ILE A 239 9.06 11.66 -15.53
C ILE A 239 8.74 13.02 -16.17
N ARG A 240 8.25 13.98 -15.38
CA ARG A 240 7.90 15.33 -15.86
C ARG A 240 9.10 16.13 -16.35
N THR A 241 10.30 15.88 -15.80
CA THR A 241 11.54 16.51 -16.29
C THR A 241 12.02 15.93 -17.62
N LYS A 242 11.38 14.88 -18.15
CA LYS A 242 11.65 14.28 -19.45
C LYS A 242 13.14 13.96 -19.68
N LYS A 243 13.81 13.44 -18.65
CA LYS A 243 15.22 13.05 -18.75
C LYS A 243 15.44 11.79 -19.59
N LEU A 244 14.43 10.93 -19.67
CA LEU A 244 14.41 9.69 -20.45
C LEU A 244 13.23 9.68 -21.42
N GLN A 245 13.28 8.79 -22.40
CA GLN A 245 12.15 8.51 -23.28
C GLN A 245 10.99 7.82 -22.50
N PRO A 246 9.73 7.98 -22.94
CA PRO A 246 8.59 7.37 -22.28
C PRO A 246 8.71 5.85 -22.07
N GLU A 247 9.27 5.13 -23.04
CA GLU A 247 9.44 3.67 -23.02
C GLU A 247 10.46 3.23 -21.96
N GLU A 248 11.48 4.06 -21.70
CA GLU A 248 12.47 3.81 -20.66
C GLU A 248 11.85 3.95 -19.27
N TYR A 249 11.02 4.98 -19.07
CA TYR A 249 10.24 5.12 -17.84
C TYR A 249 9.22 3.99 -17.68
N ALA A 250 8.54 3.59 -18.76
CA ALA A 250 7.60 2.47 -18.70
C ALA A 250 8.31 1.18 -18.29
N THR A 251 9.50 0.91 -18.84
CA THR A 251 10.35 -0.21 -18.44
C THR A 251 10.76 -0.11 -16.98
N LEU A 252 11.14 1.08 -16.51
CA LEU A 252 11.51 1.33 -15.11
C LEU A 252 10.34 1.00 -14.17
N LEU A 253 9.13 1.44 -14.50
CA LEU A 253 7.91 1.19 -13.72
C LEU A 253 7.50 -0.28 -13.73
N LEU A 254 7.58 -0.97 -14.88
CA LEU A 254 7.23 -2.39 -14.99
C LEU A 254 8.13 -3.30 -14.14
N LYS A 255 9.42 -2.93 -14.03
CA LYS A 255 10.44 -3.63 -13.24
C LYS A 255 10.51 -3.17 -11.79
N MET A 256 9.71 -2.17 -11.41
CA MET A 256 9.73 -1.64 -10.06
C MET A 256 9.28 -2.71 -9.05
N PRO A 257 10.02 -2.92 -7.95
CA PRO A 257 9.55 -3.78 -6.88
C PRO A 257 8.22 -3.29 -6.32
N ARG A 258 7.44 -4.20 -5.73
CA ARG A 258 6.09 -3.88 -5.23
C ARG A 258 6.10 -3.28 -3.82
N THR A 259 7.14 -3.59 -3.07
CA THR A 259 7.29 -3.26 -1.65
C THR A 259 8.04 -1.94 -1.52
N VAL A 260 7.62 -1.06 -0.60
CA VAL A 260 8.26 0.25 -0.45
C VAL A 260 9.75 0.13 -0.09
N PRO A 261 10.20 -0.77 0.80
CA PRO A 261 11.62 -0.90 1.10
C PRO A 261 12.48 -1.27 -0.12
N GLU A 262 11.99 -2.15 -1.00
CA GLU A 262 12.71 -2.51 -2.22
C GLU A 262 12.58 -1.42 -3.29
N GLN A 263 11.47 -0.67 -3.32
CA GLN A 263 11.35 0.51 -4.17
C GLN A 263 12.37 1.58 -3.79
N ILE A 264 12.61 1.80 -2.49
CA ILE A 264 13.64 2.73 -2.02
C ILE A 264 15.01 2.30 -2.57
N ASP A 265 15.37 1.01 -2.44
CA ASP A 265 16.62 0.48 -2.97
C ASP A 265 16.71 0.65 -4.50
N TYR A 266 15.66 0.25 -5.21
CA TYR A 266 15.58 0.33 -6.66
C TYR A 266 15.69 1.77 -7.16
N MET A 267 14.98 2.72 -6.53
CA MET A 267 15.05 4.14 -6.89
C MET A 267 16.43 4.74 -6.58
N ALA A 268 17.09 4.31 -5.50
CA ALA A 268 18.46 4.71 -5.20
C ALA A 268 19.44 4.16 -6.25
N GLU A 269 19.33 2.88 -6.63
CA GLU A 269 20.13 2.24 -7.68
C GLU A 269 19.96 2.95 -9.03
N LYS A 270 18.72 3.33 -9.37
CA LYS A 270 18.41 4.12 -10.58
C LYS A 270 18.73 5.61 -10.44
N LYS A 271 19.41 6.03 -9.37
CA LYS A 271 19.85 7.42 -9.11
C LYS A 271 18.70 8.44 -9.10
N LEU A 272 17.49 8.01 -8.72
CA LEU A 272 16.32 8.87 -8.57
C LEU A 272 16.30 9.59 -7.21
N LEU A 273 17.15 9.15 -6.26
CA LEU A 273 17.28 9.71 -4.91
C LEU A 273 18.68 10.32 -4.68
N PRO A 274 19.12 11.29 -5.50
CA PRO A 274 20.53 11.70 -5.57
C PRO A 274 21.07 12.40 -4.31
N LYS A 275 20.18 12.84 -3.41
CA LYS A 275 20.54 13.53 -2.16
C LYS A 275 20.59 12.61 -0.94
N LEU A 276 20.23 11.35 -1.10
CA LEU A 276 20.20 10.38 0.00
C LEU A 276 21.53 9.63 0.06
N THR A 277 22.08 9.53 1.27
CA THR A 277 23.25 8.69 1.55
C THR A 277 22.84 7.23 1.76
N PRO A 278 23.79 6.27 1.74
CA PRO A 278 23.48 4.88 2.11
C PRO A 278 22.84 4.75 3.51
N ASP A 279 23.27 5.58 4.47
CA ASP A 279 22.66 5.62 5.80
C ASP A 279 21.22 6.16 5.77
N ASP A 280 20.94 7.18 4.96
CA ASP A 280 19.56 7.66 4.77
C ASP A 280 18.66 6.55 4.21
N ILE A 281 19.15 5.78 3.22
CA ILE A 281 18.40 4.66 2.63
C ILE A 281 18.14 3.57 3.67
N ARG A 282 19.16 3.17 4.45
CA ARG A 282 19.02 2.19 5.52
C ARG A 282 18.00 2.64 6.57
N ASP A 283 18.13 3.88 7.04
CA ASP A 283 17.32 4.40 8.14
C ASP A 283 15.86 4.63 7.71
N LEU A 284 15.63 5.11 6.48
CA LEU A 284 14.28 5.26 5.91
C LEU A 284 13.57 3.91 5.81
N LYS A 285 14.28 2.88 5.32
CA LYS A 285 13.73 1.52 5.23
C LYS A 285 13.42 0.96 6.61
N ALA A 286 14.31 1.15 7.59
CA ALA A 286 14.09 0.69 8.96
C ALA A 286 12.87 1.36 9.60
N ALA A 287 12.72 2.69 9.44
CA ALA A 287 11.56 3.42 9.96
C ALA A 287 10.25 3.00 9.28
N TYR A 288 10.25 2.85 7.95
CA TYR A 288 9.10 2.38 7.20
C TYR A 288 8.68 0.98 7.65
N LYS A 289 9.66 0.08 7.76
CA LYS A 289 9.48 -1.27 8.27
C LYS A 289 8.83 -1.28 9.66
N LEU A 290 9.39 -0.52 10.61
CA LEU A 290 8.85 -0.39 11.97
C LEU A 290 7.38 0.07 11.97
N GLY A 291 7.06 1.08 11.15
CA GLY A 291 5.71 1.58 11.00
C GLY A 291 4.75 0.51 10.47
N LEU A 292 5.20 -0.26 9.48
CA LEU A 292 4.38 -1.28 8.82
C LEU A 292 4.10 -2.43 9.79
N PHE A 293 5.10 -2.85 10.54
CA PHE A 293 4.99 -3.85 11.59
C PHE A 293 3.86 -3.52 12.58
N TYR A 294 3.94 -2.36 13.25
CA TYR A 294 2.91 -1.98 14.22
C TYR A 294 1.54 -1.76 13.58
N PHE A 295 1.50 -1.23 12.36
CA PHE A 295 0.24 -1.04 11.63
C PHE A 295 -0.46 -2.38 11.39
N GLN A 296 0.27 -3.38 10.92
CA GLN A 296 -0.28 -4.70 10.60
C GLN A 296 -0.69 -5.45 11.86
N THR A 297 0.16 -5.44 12.89
CA THR A 297 -0.16 -6.00 14.20
C THR A 297 -1.49 -5.44 14.72
N ALA A 298 -1.65 -4.12 14.69
CA ALA A 298 -2.87 -3.48 15.14
C ALA A 298 -4.10 -3.88 14.32
N GLN A 299 -3.98 -3.87 12.99
CA GLN A 299 -5.06 -4.31 12.10
C GLN A 299 -5.46 -5.74 12.42
N HIS A 300 -4.52 -6.63 12.75
CA HIS A 300 -4.84 -7.97 13.13
C HIS A 300 -5.59 -8.05 14.48
N VAL A 301 -5.09 -7.40 15.53
CA VAL A 301 -5.71 -7.47 16.86
C VAL A 301 -7.15 -6.92 16.84
N ILE A 302 -7.38 -5.77 16.19
CA ILE A 302 -8.72 -5.20 15.96
C ILE A 302 -9.64 -6.22 15.29
N SER A 303 -9.10 -7.00 14.39
CA SER A 303 -9.87 -7.89 13.54
C SER A 303 -10.22 -9.23 14.20
N ALA A 304 -9.49 -9.61 15.26
CA ALA A 304 -9.82 -10.76 16.09
C ALA A 304 -10.89 -10.43 17.15
N ASP A 305 -11.00 -9.15 17.53
CA ASP A 305 -11.90 -8.67 18.59
C ASP A 305 -13.01 -7.78 18.00
N LYS A 306 -14.18 -8.38 17.73
CA LYS A 306 -15.31 -7.74 17.02
C LYS A 306 -16.00 -6.62 17.80
N ASP A 307 -15.69 -6.44 19.09
CA ASP A 307 -16.35 -5.47 19.99
C ASP A 307 -15.52 -4.17 20.19
N SER A 308 -14.58 -3.90 19.27
CA SER A 308 -13.49 -2.91 19.26
C SER A 308 -13.57 -1.68 20.19
N ASN A 309 -12.91 -1.80 21.35
CA ASN A 309 -12.26 -0.66 21.98
C ASN A 309 -10.97 -0.29 21.23
N PRO A 310 -10.48 0.96 21.29
CA PRO A 310 -9.15 1.31 20.80
C PRO A 310 -8.07 0.41 21.42
N ILE A 311 -7.10 -0.04 20.62
CA ILE A 311 -5.95 -0.81 21.08
C ILE A 311 -4.74 0.11 21.18
N THR A 312 -4.08 0.11 22.33
CA THR A 312 -2.85 0.85 22.54
C THR A 312 -1.71 -0.13 22.75
N PHE A 313 -0.66 -0.01 21.92
CA PHE A 313 0.61 -0.69 22.12
C PHE A 313 1.58 0.24 22.81
N VAL A 314 2.35 -0.27 23.78
CA VAL A 314 3.51 0.42 24.32
C VAL A 314 4.74 -0.17 23.66
N VAL A 315 5.44 0.62 22.85
CA VAL A 315 6.68 0.21 22.21
C VAL A 315 7.77 0.06 23.27
N PRO A 316 8.40 -1.14 23.41
CA PRO A 316 9.41 -1.37 24.45
C PRO A 316 10.62 -0.43 24.32
N ASP A 317 10.98 -0.05 23.09
CA ASP A 317 12.06 0.88 22.79
C ASP A 317 11.51 2.18 22.17
N LYS A 318 11.04 3.08 23.04
CA LYS A 318 10.53 4.39 22.61
C LYS A 318 11.60 5.29 21.97
N ALA A 319 12.89 5.04 22.24
CA ALA A 319 13.97 5.79 21.63
C ALA A 319 14.11 5.44 20.14
N GLU A 320 13.95 4.15 19.80
CA GLU A 320 13.86 3.71 18.40
C GLU A 320 12.67 4.34 17.69
N LEU A 321 11.49 4.36 18.31
CA LEU A 321 10.31 5.00 17.72
C LEU A 321 10.55 6.50 17.46
N SER A 322 11.10 7.20 18.44
CA SER A 322 11.43 8.63 18.31
C SER A 322 12.47 8.87 17.20
N LYS A 323 13.51 8.02 17.12
CA LYS A 323 14.51 8.06 16.05
C LYS A 323 13.87 7.84 14.68
N ALA A 324 12.99 6.85 14.54
CA ALA A 324 12.32 6.54 13.28
C ALA A 324 11.53 7.74 12.73
N PHE A 325 10.79 8.46 13.58
CA PHE A 325 10.07 9.68 13.19
C PHE A 325 11.02 10.82 12.78
N ALA A 326 12.04 11.09 13.61
CA ALA A 326 13.00 12.15 13.34
C ALA A 326 13.79 11.91 12.04
N ASP A 327 14.28 10.70 11.82
CA ASP A 327 14.99 10.33 10.60
C ASP A 327 14.09 10.39 9.38
N THR A 328 12.87 9.86 9.48
CA THR A 328 11.90 9.95 8.38
C THR A 328 11.68 11.40 7.97
N GLN A 329 11.37 12.30 8.91
CA GLN A 329 11.20 13.72 8.62
C GLN A 329 12.43 14.34 7.94
N ARG A 330 13.61 14.10 8.51
CA ARG A 330 14.89 14.61 7.99
C ARG A 330 15.16 14.11 6.57
N ILE A 331 14.91 12.83 6.29
CA ILE A 331 15.17 12.19 4.99
C ILE A 331 14.14 12.65 3.95
N LEU A 332 12.85 12.71 4.29
CA LEU A 332 11.81 13.19 3.38
C LEU A 332 12.00 14.65 2.95
N ASN A 333 12.68 15.46 3.75
CA ASN A 333 13.06 16.84 3.39
C ASN A 333 14.21 16.89 2.36
N LYS A 334 15.00 15.82 2.21
CA LYS A 334 16.06 15.71 1.20
C LYS A 334 15.53 15.23 -0.16
N MET A 335 14.46 14.44 -0.16
CA MET A 335 13.77 13.93 -1.36
C MET A 335 13.02 15.03 -2.10
#